data_AF-A0A651FRM9-F1
#
_entry.id   AF-A0A651FRM9-F1
#
_cell.length_a   1.000
_cell.length_b   1.000
_cell.length_c   1.000
_cell.angle_alpha   90.00
_cell.angle_beta   90.00
_cell.angle_gamma   90.00
#
_symmetry.space_group_name_H-M   'P 1'
#
loop_
_entity.id
_entity.type
_entity.pdbx_description
1 polymer ?
#
loop_
_entity_poly.entity_id
_entity_poly.type
_entity_poly.pdbx_seq_one_letter_code
_entity_poly.pdbx_strand_id
1 'polypeptide(L)'
;MRLIFGFFMFSISFVISAQYAGGIGGSGDVDKLFDTRLEGTRFISSSGTNWNVDTSWNTGIVPSEAQYVIIDAEATVEIDHHLRIAGIEVLEGAEVVVAADNALQITDLFVNRGTITLKADSLGGYALLKFDGELDFAGTGSVVQQQFFKGGWHMVSSSMKTTSPSFFGKVNGSRHPNAMNFFSWDGRDFALVDSVGSAIQKGLGYYGYVGKFSGQVVGFQDIGLKSFQGIPNANADFPQLTPSSTMANANVAISGDPLIRGGWSMLGNPFTSVLDFQSLDLNGVEDAFYIFDPSVGDEGEFFSWSEGGIENPHIAPLQAFWVRSAINNPSISSVNMKDNAIIPATNPNFFRAGNSFDRVVLRSAEVANPNYKDHTVIALIENTTDGFDNGWDARKMMPSENT
;
A
#
# COMPACT_ATOMS: atom_id res chain seq x y z
N MET A 1 15.75 -57.24 -1.38
CA MET A 1 14.41 -57.71 -0.97
C MET A 1 13.72 -56.56 -0.24
N ARG A 2 12.45 -56.27 -0.63
CA ARG A 2 11.64 -55.04 -0.40
C ARG A 2 12.00 -53.87 -1.34
N LEU A 3 11.41 -53.74 -2.53
CA LEU A 3 10.06 -53.29 -2.97
C LEU A 3 9.82 -51.76 -2.92
N ILE A 4 9.90 -51.13 -4.12
CA ILE A 4 8.95 -50.24 -4.86
C ILE A 4 8.16 -49.21 -4.00
N PHE A 5 8.17 -47.89 -4.27
CA PHE A 5 7.51 -47.20 -5.39
C PHE A 5 8.20 -45.89 -5.81
N GLY A 6 8.37 -45.72 -7.12
CA GLY A 6 8.69 -44.45 -7.76
C GLY A 6 7.41 -43.64 -8.01
N PHE A 7 7.50 -42.33 -7.82
CA PHE A 7 6.50 -41.38 -8.31
C PHE A 7 7.06 -40.73 -9.58
N PHE A 8 6.54 -41.17 -10.73
CA PHE A 8 6.60 -40.40 -11.98
C PHE A 8 5.53 -39.31 -11.87
N MET A 9 5.95 -38.04 -11.92
CA MET A 9 5.04 -36.92 -12.09
C MET A 9 4.64 -36.85 -13.57
N PHE A 10 3.45 -37.32 -13.90
CA PHE A 10 2.80 -37.02 -15.18
C PHE A 10 2.29 -35.57 -15.13
N SER A 11 2.80 -34.69 -15.98
CA SER A 11 2.10 -33.44 -16.28
C SER A 11 0.96 -33.77 -17.25
N ILE A 12 -0.29 -33.66 -16.79
CA ILE A 12 -1.45 -33.64 -17.68
C ILE A 12 -1.55 -32.22 -18.23
N SER A 13 -1.14 -32.03 -19.48
CA SER A 13 -1.50 -30.85 -20.25
C SER A 13 -2.94 -31.05 -20.76
N PHE A 14 -3.89 -30.26 -20.28
CA PHE A 14 -5.20 -30.14 -20.92
C PHE A 14 -5.03 -29.35 -22.22
N VAL A 15 -4.89 -30.07 -23.34
CA VAL A 15 -5.17 -29.51 -24.67
C VAL A 15 -6.64 -29.78 -24.93
N ILE A 16 -7.48 -28.75 -24.86
CA ILE A 16 -8.83 -28.83 -25.43
C ILE A 16 -8.66 -28.75 -26.95
N SER A 17 -8.49 -29.91 -27.59
CA SER A 17 -8.72 -30.04 -29.03
C SER A 17 -10.16 -30.51 -29.22
N ALA A 18 -11.06 -29.58 -29.51
CA ALA A 18 -12.37 -29.94 -30.04
C ALA A 18 -12.19 -30.39 -31.49
N GLN A 19 -11.99 -31.71 -31.70
CA GLN A 19 -12.22 -32.33 -32.99
C GLN A 19 -13.73 -32.28 -33.28
N TYR A 20 -14.15 -31.38 -34.17
CA TYR A 20 -15.47 -31.47 -34.79
C TYR A 20 -15.39 -32.46 -35.96
N ALA A 21 -15.96 -33.65 -35.75
CA ALA A 21 -16.32 -34.57 -36.82
C ALA A 21 -17.84 -34.65 -36.88
N GLY A 22 -18.41 -34.39 -38.06
CA GLY A 22 -19.81 -34.66 -38.37
C GLY A 22 -20.60 -33.41 -38.73
N GLY A 23 -20.70 -33.13 -40.02
CA GLY A 23 -21.63 -32.14 -40.54
C GLY A 23 -23.08 -32.65 -40.48
N ILE A 24 -23.99 -31.78 -40.06
CA ILE A 24 -25.37 -31.73 -40.55
C ILE A 24 -25.72 -30.24 -40.64
N GLY A 25 -26.15 -29.80 -41.81
CA GLY A 25 -26.55 -28.43 -42.09
C GLY A 25 -27.80 -28.03 -41.32
N GLY A 26 -27.77 -26.81 -40.79
CA GLY A 26 -28.87 -26.18 -40.07
C GLY A 26 -28.47 -24.76 -39.71
N SER A 27 -28.77 -23.84 -40.61
CA SER A 27 -28.65 -22.40 -40.43
C SER A 27 -29.55 -21.94 -39.29
N GLY A 28 -28.98 -21.20 -38.33
CA GLY A 28 -29.73 -20.44 -37.33
C GLY A 28 -29.54 -20.92 -35.89
N ASP A 29 -28.89 -20.08 -35.09
CA ASP A 29 -29.07 -19.99 -33.63
C ASP A 29 -28.51 -21.10 -32.72
N VAL A 30 -27.24 -21.49 -32.91
CA VAL A 30 -26.45 -22.12 -31.82
C VAL A 30 -25.22 -21.29 -31.42
N ASP A 31 -24.89 -20.27 -32.22
CA ASP A 31 -23.76 -19.35 -31.97
C ASP A 31 -24.12 -18.15 -31.05
N LYS A 32 -25.38 -18.07 -30.59
CA LYS A 32 -25.87 -17.05 -29.63
C LYS A 32 -25.88 -17.51 -28.17
N LEU A 33 -25.32 -18.68 -27.89
CA LEU A 33 -25.02 -19.14 -26.53
C LEU A 33 -23.57 -18.83 -26.11
N PHE A 34 -22.81 -18.12 -26.97
CA PHE A 34 -21.54 -17.48 -26.60
C PHE A 34 -21.83 -16.08 -26.05
N ASP A 35 -21.76 -15.99 -24.73
CA ASP A 35 -21.54 -14.79 -23.92
C ASP A 35 -22.04 -13.45 -24.49
N THR A 36 -23.27 -13.07 -24.14
CA THR A 36 -23.82 -11.73 -24.37
C THR A 36 -23.04 -10.59 -23.67
N ARG A 37 -21.95 -10.88 -22.92
CA ARG A 37 -21.01 -9.86 -22.42
C ARG A 37 -20.08 -9.31 -23.51
N LEU A 38 -20.02 -9.94 -24.70
CA LEU A 38 -19.08 -9.56 -25.77
C LEU A 38 -19.60 -8.50 -26.77
N GLU A 39 -20.87 -8.10 -26.72
CA GLU A 39 -21.34 -6.85 -27.39
C GLU A 39 -21.11 -5.62 -26.48
N GLY A 40 -19.95 -5.57 -25.81
CA GLY A 40 -19.64 -4.59 -24.78
C GLY A 40 -19.57 -3.15 -25.29
N THR A 41 -19.82 -2.19 -24.40
CA THR A 41 -19.53 -0.77 -24.65
C THR A 41 -18.01 -0.60 -24.76
N ARG A 42 -17.52 -0.09 -25.91
CA ARG A 42 -16.09 -0.06 -26.24
C ARG A 42 -15.56 1.36 -26.27
N PHE A 43 -14.38 1.56 -25.69
CA PHE A 43 -13.65 2.81 -25.81
C PHE A 43 -12.90 2.83 -27.15
N ILE A 44 -13.18 3.83 -27.99
CA ILE A 44 -12.59 4.02 -29.30
C ILE A 44 -11.67 5.25 -29.30
N SER A 45 -10.39 5.05 -29.61
CA SER A 45 -9.33 6.07 -29.44
C SER A 45 -9.38 7.25 -30.40
N SER A 46 -10.18 7.18 -31.47
CA SER A 46 -10.16 8.13 -32.58
C SER A 46 -10.74 9.52 -32.26
N SER A 47 -11.39 9.68 -31.11
CA SER A 47 -12.15 10.88 -30.72
C SER A 47 -11.67 11.55 -29.43
N GLY A 48 -10.68 10.98 -28.74
CA GLY A 48 -10.09 11.54 -27.52
C GLY A 48 -9.66 10.47 -26.53
N THR A 49 -9.10 10.92 -25.41
CA THR A 49 -8.61 10.04 -24.33
C THR A 49 -9.50 10.07 -23.09
N ASN A 50 -10.37 11.05 -22.89
CA ASN A 50 -11.12 11.19 -21.63
C ASN A 50 -12.31 10.23 -21.55
N TRP A 51 -12.43 9.49 -20.44
CA TRP A 51 -13.54 8.57 -20.14
C TRP A 51 -14.93 9.23 -20.27
N ASN A 52 -15.06 10.48 -19.82
CA ASN A 52 -16.33 11.21 -19.73
C ASN A 52 -16.78 11.86 -21.04
N VAL A 53 -16.14 11.54 -22.17
CA VAL A 53 -16.52 12.06 -23.48
C VAL A 53 -17.35 11.02 -24.21
N ASP A 54 -18.60 11.35 -24.51
CA ASP A 54 -19.55 10.47 -25.20
C ASP A 54 -19.04 9.97 -26.56
N THR A 55 -18.35 10.84 -27.31
CA THR A 55 -17.75 10.50 -28.60
C THR A 55 -16.61 9.49 -28.51
N SER A 56 -16.03 9.28 -27.32
CA SER A 56 -14.99 8.27 -27.07
C SER A 56 -15.54 6.85 -26.92
N TRP A 57 -16.86 6.68 -26.95
CA TRP A 57 -17.52 5.39 -26.85
C TRP A 57 -18.22 5.02 -28.15
N ASN A 58 -18.14 3.75 -28.55
CA ASN A 58 -18.81 3.24 -29.74
C ASN A 58 -20.34 3.39 -29.71
N THR A 59 -20.93 3.53 -28.53
CA THR A 59 -22.35 3.78 -28.30
C THR A 59 -22.73 5.26 -28.37
N GLY A 60 -21.75 6.18 -28.39
CA GLY A 60 -22.00 7.61 -28.25
C GLY A 60 -22.54 8.01 -26.87
N ILE A 61 -22.33 7.18 -25.85
CA ILE A 61 -22.83 7.37 -24.48
C ILE A 61 -21.74 6.92 -23.49
N VAL A 62 -21.44 7.75 -22.50
CA VAL A 62 -20.53 7.40 -21.40
C VAL A 62 -21.13 6.26 -20.56
N PRO A 63 -20.38 5.18 -20.28
CA PRO A 63 -20.87 4.05 -19.50
C PRO A 63 -21.30 4.46 -18.09
N SER A 64 -22.40 3.86 -17.64
CA SER A 64 -22.86 3.89 -16.26
C SER A 64 -22.13 2.85 -15.38
N GLU A 65 -22.28 2.97 -14.06
CA GLU A 65 -21.62 2.07 -13.09
C GLU A 65 -22.01 0.60 -13.24
N ALA A 66 -23.14 0.29 -13.88
CA ALA A 66 -23.63 -1.09 -14.03
C ALA A 66 -23.10 -1.80 -15.29
N GLN A 67 -22.31 -1.13 -16.12
CA GLN A 67 -21.89 -1.66 -17.42
C GLN A 67 -20.56 -2.39 -17.36
N TYR A 68 -20.40 -3.31 -18.31
CA TYR A 68 -19.12 -3.91 -18.66
C TYR A 68 -18.54 -3.16 -19.86
N VAL A 69 -17.27 -2.77 -19.78
CA VAL A 69 -16.59 -2.05 -20.86
C VAL A 69 -15.37 -2.80 -21.38
N ILE A 70 -15.05 -2.52 -22.64
CA ILE A 70 -13.84 -3.02 -23.28
C ILE A 70 -13.00 -1.82 -23.72
N ILE A 71 -11.74 -1.80 -23.34
CA ILE A 71 -10.77 -0.80 -23.80
C ILE A 71 -10.00 -1.42 -24.96
N ASP A 72 -10.23 -0.89 -26.16
CA ASP A 72 -9.65 -1.45 -27.38
C ASP A 72 -8.13 -1.32 -27.42
N ALA A 73 -7.48 -2.25 -28.14
CA ALA A 73 -6.04 -2.18 -28.40
C ALA A 73 -5.67 -0.80 -28.96
N GLU A 74 -4.51 -0.28 -28.54
CA GLU A 74 -3.99 1.04 -28.92
C GLU A 74 -4.80 2.25 -28.38
N ALA A 75 -5.88 2.03 -27.62
CA ALA A 75 -6.58 3.11 -26.94
C ALA A 75 -5.85 3.55 -25.68
N THR A 76 -5.79 4.86 -25.47
CA THR A 76 -5.38 5.47 -24.20
C THR A 76 -6.59 6.15 -23.58
N VAL A 77 -6.96 5.71 -22.37
CA VAL A 77 -8.11 6.23 -21.63
C VAL A 77 -7.64 6.93 -20.37
N GLU A 78 -8.13 8.13 -20.11
CA GLU A 78 -7.88 8.92 -18.93
C GLU A 78 -9.14 8.99 -18.07
N ILE A 79 -9.00 8.62 -16.80
CA ILE A 79 -10.02 8.69 -15.76
C ILE A 79 -9.62 9.80 -14.80
N ASP A 80 -10.38 10.90 -14.83
CA ASP A 80 -10.15 12.16 -14.10
C ASP A 80 -11.12 12.39 -12.93
N HIS A 81 -11.89 11.36 -12.57
CA HIS A 81 -12.88 11.35 -11.50
C HIS A 81 -12.90 9.95 -10.83
N HIS A 82 -13.52 9.82 -9.65
CA HIS A 82 -13.81 8.51 -9.09
C HIS A 82 -14.79 7.76 -9.99
N LEU A 83 -14.30 6.71 -10.63
CA LEU A 83 -15.07 5.86 -11.52
C LEU A 83 -15.36 4.53 -10.84
N ARG A 84 -16.64 4.17 -10.83
CA ARG A 84 -17.10 2.84 -10.44
C ARG A 84 -17.73 2.17 -11.66
N ILE A 85 -17.41 0.90 -11.90
CA ILE A 85 -17.96 0.12 -13.00
C ILE A 85 -18.20 -1.34 -12.62
N ALA A 86 -19.07 -2.03 -13.35
CA ALA A 86 -19.33 -3.45 -13.13
C ALA A 86 -18.12 -4.27 -13.56
N GLY A 87 -17.64 -4.07 -14.78
CA GLY A 87 -16.43 -4.74 -15.22
C GLY A 87 -15.69 -4.01 -16.33
N ILE A 88 -14.43 -4.37 -16.49
CA ILE A 88 -13.54 -3.81 -17.48
C ILE A 88 -12.65 -4.90 -18.05
N GLU A 89 -12.53 -4.92 -19.38
CA GLU A 89 -11.51 -5.64 -20.09
C GLU A 89 -10.58 -4.65 -20.80
N VAL A 90 -9.31 -4.67 -20.40
CA VAL A 90 -8.26 -3.89 -21.04
C VAL A 90 -7.51 -4.80 -21.99
N LEU A 91 -7.66 -4.57 -23.31
CA LEU A 91 -7.01 -5.40 -24.32
C LEU A 91 -5.50 -5.13 -24.40
N GLU A 92 -4.75 -6.06 -25.01
CA GLU A 92 -3.32 -5.90 -25.21
C GLU A 92 -3.01 -4.66 -26.05
N GLY A 93 -2.03 -3.88 -25.61
CA GLY A 93 -1.67 -2.59 -26.24
C GLY A 93 -2.55 -1.41 -25.82
N ALA A 94 -3.60 -1.61 -25.03
CA ALA A 94 -4.38 -0.53 -24.45
C ALA A 94 -3.72 0.05 -23.18
N GLU A 95 -3.95 1.33 -22.92
CA GLU A 95 -3.52 2.04 -21.71
C GLU A 95 -4.72 2.70 -21.02
N VAL A 96 -4.87 2.45 -19.72
CA VAL A 96 -5.80 3.18 -18.85
C VAL A 96 -4.99 3.97 -17.84
N VAL A 97 -5.23 5.27 -17.74
CA VAL A 97 -4.56 6.19 -16.83
C VAL A 97 -5.59 6.72 -15.85
N VAL A 98 -5.45 6.38 -14.58
CA VAL A 98 -6.23 7.00 -13.51
C VAL A 98 -5.43 8.18 -12.98
N ALA A 99 -5.96 9.39 -13.14
CA ALA A 99 -5.33 10.62 -12.67
C ALA A 99 -5.17 10.61 -11.14
N ALA A 100 -4.23 11.40 -10.61
CA ALA A 100 -4.06 11.55 -9.16
C ALA A 100 -5.37 11.99 -8.49
N ASP A 101 -5.53 11.66 -7.22
CA ASP A 101 -6.75 11.88 -6.42
C ASP A 101 -8.00 11.12 -6.87
N ASN A 102 -7.92 10.30 -7.92
CA ASN A 102 -9.06 9.56 -8.46
C ASN A 102 -8.97 8.06 -8.19
N ALA A 103 -10.06 7.35 -8.47
CA ALA A 103 -10.14 5.91 -8.23
C ALA A 103 -10.82 5.20 -9.39
N LEU A 104 -10.35 3.99 -9.67
CA LEU A 104 -11.07 3.00 -10.47
C LEU A 104 -11.55 1.88 -9.54
N GLN A 105 -12.87 1.76 -9.37
CA GLN A 105 -13.50 0.65 -8.65
C GLN A 105 -14.21 -0.29 -9.63
N ILE A 106 -13.84 -1.57 -9.59
CA ILE A 106 -14.41 -2.61 -10.46
C ILE A 106 -15.15 -3.62 -9.58
N THR A 107 -16.47 -3.73 -9.75
CA THR A 107 -17.30 -4.47 -8.79
C THR A 107 -17.53 -5.94 -9.11
N ASP A 108 -17.27 -6.34 -10.36
CA ASP A 108 -17.45 -7.71 -10.86
C ASP A 108 -16.18 -8.14 -11.63
N LEU A 109 -16.23 -8.25 -12.95
CA LEU A 109 -15.15 -8.84 -13.74
C LEU A 109 -14.03 -7.83 -14.05
N PHE A 110 -12.80 -8.15 -13.64
CA PHE A 110 -11.60 -7.41 -14.03
C PHE A 110 -10.67 -8.28 -14.90
N VAL A 111 -10.61 -7.98 -16.19
CA VAL A 111 -9.69 -8.59 -17.16
C VAL A 111 -8.65 -7.55 -17.58
N ASN A 112 -7.37 -7.84 -17.38
CA ASN A 112 -6.30 -6.94 -17.83
C ASN A 112 -5.26 -7.66 -18.68
N ARG A 113 -5.15 -7.25 -19.93
CA ARG A 113 -4.11 -7.64 -20.89
C ARG A 113 -3.28 -6.46 -21.38
N GLY A 114 -3.62 -5.23 -20.98
CA GLY A 114 -2.90 -4.00 -21.31
C GLY A 114 -2.18 -3.40 -20.10
N THR A 115 -2.10 -2.07 -20.03
CA THR A 115 -1.49 -1.36 -18.90
C THR A 115 -2.49 -0.44 -18.22
N ILE A 116 -2.57 -0.53 -16.88
CA ILE A 116 -3.28 0.46 -16.06
C ILE A 116 -2.27 1.25 -15.24
N THR A 117 -2.23 2.56 -15.39
CA THR A 117 -1.36 3.46 -14.62
C THR A 117 -2.17 4.23 -13.59
N LEU A 118 -1.84 4.05 -12.31
CA LEU A 118 -2.37 4.82 -11.19
C LEU A 118 -1.40 5.98 -10.92
N LYS A 119 -1.78 7.21 -11.26
CA LYS A 119 -0.91 8.38 -11.14
C LYS A 119 -0.74 8.84 -9.69
N ALA A 120 0.38 9.50 -9.40
CA ALA A 120 0.56 10.25 -8.17
C ALA A 120 1.26 11.59 -8.45
N ASP A 121 0.95 12.61 -7.66
CA ASP A 121 1.57 13.93 -7.74
C ASP A 121 2.10 14.43 -6.38
N SER A 122 1.63 13.85 -5.28
CA SER A 122 1.91 14.26 -3.92
C SER A 122 1.70 13.08 -2.95
N LEU A 123 1.81 13.32 -1.64
CA LEU A 123 1.67 12.25 -0.65
C LEU A 123 0.22 11.76 -0.47
N GLY A 124 -0.77 12.64 -0.68
CA GLY A 124 -2.19 12.30 -0.65
C GLY A 124 -2.80 12.19 -2.06
N GLY A 125 -2.19 12.87 -3.03
CA GLY A 125 -2.59 12.84 -4.43
C GLY A 125 -2.02 11.63 -5.14
N TYR A 126 -2.63 10.48 -4.90
CA TYR A 126 -2.37 9.23 -5.61
C TYR A 126 -3.68 8.57 -6.04
N ALA A 127 -3.63 7.86 -7.15
CA ALA A 127 -4.78 7.17 -7.68
C ALA A 127 -4.95 5.78 -7.04
N LEU A 128 -6.20 5.32 -6.96
CA LEU A 128 -6.57 4.05 -6.36
C LEU A 128 -7.14 3.07 -7.38
N LEU A 129 -6.84 1.78 -7.18
CA LEU A 129 -7.50 0.68 -7.87
C LEU A 129 -8.07 -0.28 -6.84
N LYS A 130 -9.40 -0.41 -6.82
CA LYS A 130 -10.14 -1.39 -6.02
C LYS A 130 -10.89 -2.33 -6.96
N PHE A 131 -10.86 -3.63 -6.68
CA PHE A 131 -11.69 -4.60 -7.39
C PHE A 131 -12.27 -5.64 -6.43
N ASP A 132 -13.51 -6.04 -6.72
CA ASP A 132 -14.34 -6.83 -5.79
C ASP A 132 -14.64 -8.25 -6.31
N GLY A 133 -14.40 -8.52 -7.59
CA GLY A 133 -14.77 -9.77 -8.23
C GLY A 133 -13.60 -10.58 -8.80
N GLU A 134 -13.91 -11.43 -9.78
CA GLU A 134 -12.97 -12.37 -10.38
C GLU A 134 -11.87 -11.62 -11.16
N LEU A 135 -10.63 -12.05 -10.94
CA LEU A 135 -9.46 -11.49 -11.59
C LEU A 135 -8.95 -12.44 -12.67
N ASP A 136 -8.88 -11.94 -13.90
CA ASP A 136 -8.13 -12.59 -14.97
C ASP A 136 -7.02 -11.66 -15.48
N PHE A 137 -5.79 -11.98 -15.08
CA PHE A 137 -4.58 -11.42 -15.67
C PHE A 137 -3.99 -12.49 -16.59
N ALA A 138 -4.10 -12.28 -17.91
CA ALA A 138 -3.53 -13.14 -18.93
C ALA A 138 -2.56 -12.36 -19.82
N GLY A 139 -1.50 -13.03 -20.30
CA GLY A 139 -0.54 -12.41 -21.22
C GLY A 139 0.35 -11.34 -20.56
N THR A 140 0.39 -10.14 -21.15
CA THR A 140 1.30 -9.01 -20.80
C THR A 140 0.68 -7.97 -19.85
N GLY A 141 -0.53 -8.23 -19.34
CA GLY A 141 -1.29 -7.30 -18.49
C GLY A 141 -0.53 -6.84 -17.24
N SER A 142 -0.51 -5.54 -16.96
CA SER A 142 0.11 -5.00 -15.75
C SER A 142 -0.61 -3.77 -15.19
N VAL A 143 -0.40 -3.52 -13.89
CA VAL A 143 -0.74 -2.27 -13.22
C VAL A 143 0.55 -1.58 -12.81
N VAL A 144 0.66 -0.28 -13.09
CA VAL A 144 1.73 0.61 -12.65
C VAL A 144 1.16 1.53 -11.57
N GLN A 145 1.52 1.27 -10.32
CA GLN A 145 1.16 2.15 -9.22
C GLN A 145 2.24 3.20 -8.99
N GLN A 146 1.88 4.47 -9.08
CA GLN A 146 2.80 5.55 -8.72
C GLN A 146 2.64 5.97 -7.26
N GLN A 147 3.75 6.36 -6.65
CA GLN A 147 3.77 6.94 -5.32
C GLN A 147 4.89 7.98 -5.21
N PHE A 148 4.64 9.05 -4.45
CA PHE A 148 5.60 10.14 -4.28
C PHE A 148 6.46 9.94 -3.03
N PHE A 149 7.77 9.78 -3.21
CA PHE A 149 8.73 9.63 -2.10
C PHE A 149 9.56 10.89 -1.88
N LYS A 150 9.73 11.37 -0.64
CA LYS A 150 10.80 12.33 -0.32
C LYS A 150 12.08 11.63 0.13
N GLY A 151 13.13 12.41 0.38
CA GLY A 151 14.38 11.87 0.91
C GLY A 151 14.22 11.44 2.38
N GLY A 152 14.80 10.31 2.74
CA GLY A 152 14.70 9.71 4.08
C GLY A 152 14.36 8.22 4.03
N TRP A 153 14.29 7.58 5.19
CA TRP A 153 13.67 6.26 5.38
C TRP A 153 12.19 6.25 4.97
N HIS A 154 11.58 5.11 4.73
CA HIS A 154 10.14 5.00 4.47
C HIS A 154 9.65 3.66 4.95
N MET A 155 8.48 3.67 5.58
CA MET A 155 7.73 2.47 5.91
C MET A 155 6.91 2.06 4.69
N VAL A 156 7.34 1.00 4.01
CA VAL A 156 6.77 0.58 2.73
C VAL A 156 6.27 -0.85 2.75
N SER A 157 5.31 -1.13 1.89
CA SER A 157 4.75 -2.47 1.69
C SER A 157 4.73 -2.85 0.21
N SER A 158 4.27 -4.07 -0.08
CA SER A 158 4.04 -4.53 -1.44
C SER A 158 2.56 -4.65 -1.74
N SER A 159 2.12 -3.87 -2.74
CA SER A 159 0.76 -3.95 -3.30
C SER A 159 0.62 -4.92 -4.47
N MET A 160 1.72 -5.55 -4.92
CA MET A 160 1.76 -6.40 -6.14
C MET A 160 2.35 -7.80 -5.87
N LYS A 161 1.90 -8.82 -6.61
CA LYS A 161 2.28 -10.24 -6.42
C LYS A 161 3.76 -10.57 -6.68
N THR A 162 4.48 -9.72 -7.42
CA THR A 162 5.85 -9.98 -7.87
C THR A 162 6.77 -8.78 -7.69
N THR A 163 6.74 -8.15 -6.52
CA THR A 163 7.69 -7.09 -6.19
C THR A 163 9.02 -7.69 -5.73
N SER A 164 10.12 -7.26 -6.35
CA SER A 164 11.48 -7.58 -5.92
C SER A 164 12.04 -6.42 -5.08
N PRO A 165 12.88 -6.69 -4.06
CA PRO A 165 13.62 -5.67 -3.31
C PRO A 165 14.52 -4.82 -4.21
N SER A 166 14.86 -5.32 -5.41
CA SER A 166 15.61 -4.56 -6.41
C SER A 166 14.97 -3.23 -6.74
N PHE A 167 13.65 -3.15 -6.57
CA PHE A 167 12.89 -1.92 -6.67
C PHE A 167 13.51 -0.80 -5.82
N PHE A 168 13.88 -1.08 -4.58
CA PHE A 168 14.35 -0.08 -3.62
C PHE A 168 15.87 0.19 -3.66
N GLY A 169 16.57 -0.40 -4.62
CA GLY A 169 18.01 -0.21 -4.83
C GLY A 169 18.91 -1.00 -3.87
N LYS A 170 20.23 -0.87 -4.06
CA LYS A 170 21.26 -1.58 -3.28
C LYS A 170 22.00 -0.63 -2.34
N VAL A 171 22.51 -1.16 -1.23
CA VAL A 171 23.46 -0.49 -0.32
C VAL A 171 24.90 -0.83 -0.69
N ASN A 172 25.17 -2.04 -1.21
CA ASN A 172 26.48 -2.50 -1.72
C ASN A 172 27.70 -2.11 -0.85
N GLY A 173 27.68 -2.47 0.43
CA GLY A 173 28.83 -2.29 1.32
C GLY A 173 29.91 -3.36 1.13
N SER A 174 31.16 -3.04 1.46
CA SER A 174 32.29 -4.00 1.43
C SER A 174 32.10 -5.21 2.37
N ARG A 175 31.31 -5.06 3.44
CA ARG A 175 30.89 -6.13 4.35
C ARG A 175 29.67 -6.94 3.87
N HIS A 176 28.83 -6.37 3.01
CA HIS A 176 27.58 -6.98 2.55
C HIS A 176 27.38 -6.73 1.04
N PRO A 177 28.12 -7.46 0.18
CA PRO A 177 27.95 -7.36 -1.27
C PRO A 177 26.53 -7.77 -1.65
N ASN A 178 25.84 -6.95 -2.45
CA ASN A 178 24.43 -7.09 -2.86
C ASN A 178 23.36 -6.83 -1.78
N ALA A 179 23.72 -6.28 -0.62
CA ALA A 179 22.74 -5.83 0.37
C ALA A 179 21.71 -4.88 -0.27
N MET A 180 20.44 -5.16 -0.05
CA MET A 180 19.34 -4.32 -0.52
C MET A 180 19.13 -3.17 0.44
N ASN A 181 18.69 -2.02 -0.08
CA ASN A 181 18.24 -0.91 0.74
C ASN A 181 16.81 -1.17 1.22
N PHE A 182 16.66 -2.29 1.90
CA PHE A 182 15.38 -2.88 2.26
C PHE A 182 15.56 -3.76 3.48
N PHE A 183 14.81 -3.46 4.52
CA PHE A 183 14.91 -4.11 5.83
C PHE A 183 13.52 -4.56 6.26
N SER A 184 13.44 -5.76 6.80
CA SER A 184 12.23 -6.30 7.43
C SER A 184 12.38 -6.28 8.95
N TRP A 185 11.27 -6.33 9.68
CA TRP A 185 11.30 -6.53 11.12
C TRP A 185 11.16 -8.03 11.42
N ASP A 186 12.11 -8.61 12.14
CA ASP A 186 12.09 -10.04 12.49
C ASP A 186 11.47 -10.33 13.87
N GLY A 187 10.92 -9.31 14.53
CA GLY A 187 10.40 -9.38 15.90
C GLY A 187 11.40 -8.95 16.97
N ARG A 188 12.66 -8.72 16.61
CA ARG A 188 13.72 -8.30 17.53
C ARG A 188 14.53 -7.13 16.99
N ASP A 189 14.86 -7.15 15.71
CA ASP A 189 15.65 -6.12 15.05
C ASP A 189 15.29 -5.98 13.57
N PHE A 190 15.84 -4.95 12.94
CA PHE A 190 15.79 -4.81 11.49
C PHE A 190 16.73 -5.82 10.84
N ALA A 191 16.13 -6.80 10.16
CA ALA A 191 16.83 -7.79 9.36
C ALA A 191 16.99 -7.28 7.92
N LEU A 192 18.23 -7.28 7.44
CA LEU A 192 18.56 -6.95 6.05
C LEU A 192 17.92 -7.97 5.10
N VAL A 193 17.32 -7.48 4.00
CA VAL A 193 16.94 -8.33 2.87
C VAL A 193 18.17 -8.52 1.98
N ASP A 194 18.76 -9.71 2.03
CA ASP A 194 20.14 -9.96 1.61
C ASP A 194 20.33 -10.25 0.11
N SER A 195 19.24 -10.37 -0.67
CA SER A 195 19.34 -10.62 -2.09
C SER A 195 18.23 -9.96 -2.94
N VAL A 196 18.61 -9.53 -4.15
CA VAL A 196 17.73 -8.99 -5.19
C VAL A 196 16.62 -9.95 -5.62
N GLY A 197 16.80 -11.26 -5.39
CA GLY A 197 15.84 -12.31 -5.77
C GLY A 197 14.88 -12.71 -4.65
N SER A 198 15.02 -12.15 -3.45
CA SER A 198 14.10 -12.46 -2.34
C SER A 198 12.69 -12.02 -2.73
N ALA A 199 11.70 -12.89 -2.58
CA ALA A 199 10.32 -12.48 -2.74
C ALA A 199 9.96 -11.54 -1.59
N ILE A 200 9.42 -10.36 -1.92
CA ILE A 200 8.77 -9.52 -0.92
C ILE A 200 7.42 -10.17 -0.60
N GLN A 201 7.13 -10.34 0.69
CA GLN A 201 5.90 -10.97 1.15
C GLN A 201 4.77 -9.92 1.18
N LYS A 202 3.63 -10.25 0.56
CA LYS A 202 2.39 -9.47 0.70
C LYS A 202 1.99 -9.37 2.19
N GLY A 203 1.57 -8.20 2.63
CA GLY A 203 1.16 -7.96 4.04
C GLY A 203 2.33 -7.75 5.02
N LEU A 204 3.57 -8.08 4.66
CA LEU A 204 4.75 -7.72 5.47
C LEU A 204 5.14 -6.27 5.19
N GLY A 205 5.49 -5.54 6.25
CA GLY A 205 6.03 -4.19 6.13
C GLY A 205 7.56 -4.19 6.07
N TYR A 206 8.11 -3.13 5.52
CA TYR A 206 9.54 -2.97 5.29
C TYR A 206 9.99 -1.53 5.50
N TYR A 207 11.29 -1.34 5.75
CA TYR A 207 11.95 -0.04 5.70
C TYR A 207 12.89 0.04 4.49
N GLY A 208 12.84 1.16 3.78
CA GLY A 208 13.81 1.47 2.72
C GLY A 208 14.16 2.96 2.70
N TYR A 209 15.39 3.29 2.34
CA TYR A 209 15.84 4.69 2.23
C TYR A 209 15.64 5.25 0.81
N VAL A 210 15.29 6.52 0.70
CA VAL A 210 15.22 7.26 -0.56
C VAL A 210 16.15 8.46 -0.47
N GLY A 211 16.97 8.68 -1.49
CA GLY A 211 17.92 9.76 -1.61
C GLY A 211 19.36 9.35 -1.32
N LYS A 212 20.18 10.32 -0.93
CA LYS A 212 21.57 10.09 -0.50
C LYS A 212 21.63 10.07 1.03
N PHE A 213 22.38 9.13 1.59
CA PHE A 213 22.65 9.06 3.02
C PHE A 213 24.13 9.39 3.25
N SER A 214 24.42 10.48 3.98
CA SER A 214 25.79 10.91 4.30
C SER A 214 26.73 10.99 3.08
N GLY A 215 26.21 11.46 1.94
CA GLY A 215 26.96 11.57 0.67
C GLY A 215 27.16 10.26 -0.09
N GLN A 216 26.75 9.11 0.47
CA GLN A 216 26.71 7.83 -0.23
C GLN A 216 25.35 7.60 -0.88
N VAL A 217 25.37 6.94 -2.04
CA VAL A 217 24.16 6.50 -2.72
C VAL A 217 23.66 5.25 -2.01
N VAL A 218 22.49 5.34 -1.39
CA VAL A 218 21.82 4.23 -0.71
C VAL A 218 20.40 4.16 -1.23
N GLY A 219 20.08 3.13 -2.02
CA GLY A 219 18.73 2.94 -2.56
C GLY A 219 18.35 3.79 -3.77
N PHE A 220 17.12 4.32 -3.77
CA PHE A 220 16.65 5.25 -4.80
C PHE A 220 17.43 6.55 -4.75
N GLN A 221 18.15 6.90 -5.80
CA GLN A 221 19.01 8.09 -5.75
C GLN A 221 18.22 9.40 -5.74
N ASP A 222 17.10 9.43 -6.46
CA ASP A 222 16.29 10.64 -6.66
C ASP A 222 14.99 10.58 -5.88
N ILE A 223 14.64 11.70 -5.24
CA ILE A 223 13.33 11.92 -4.63
C ILE A 223 12.25 12.13 -5.72
N GLY A 224 10.99 11.94 -5.34
CA GLY A 224 9.82 12.21 -6.16
C GLY A 224 9.07 10.95 -6.55
N LEU A 225 8.46 11.00 -7.73
CA LEU A 225 7.59 9.96 -8.25
C LEU A 225 8.35 8.65 -8.51
N LYS A 226 7.83 7.55 -7.96
CA LYS A 226 8.28 6.17 -8.23
C LYS A 226 7.11 5.34 -8.71
N SER A 227 7.39 4.40 -9.61
CA SER A 227 6.36 3.57 -10.28
C SER A 227 6.61 2.11 -10.00
N PHE A 228 5.64 1.42 -9.40
CA PHE A 228 5.68 0.01 -9.03
C PHE A 228 4.79 -0.77 -9.99
N GLN A 229 5.40 -1.65 -10.79
CA GLN A 229 4.68 -2.38 -11.82
C GLN A 229 4.48 -3.84 -11.42
N GLY A 230 3.28 -4.37 -11.66
CA GLY A 230 2.99 -5.79 -11.49
C GLY A 230 1.51 -6.12 -11.52
N ILE A 231 1.18 -7.32 -11.05
CA ILE A 231 -0.21 -7.75 -10.84
C ILE A 231 -0.60 -7.38 -9.40
N PRO A 232 -1.67 -6.59 -9.18
CA PRO A 232 -2.13 -6.26 -7.82
C PRO A 232 -2.44 -7.50 -6.98
N ASN A 233 -2.19 -7.42 -5.68
CA ASN A 233 -2.67 -8.44 -4.76
C ASN A 233 -4.18 -8.31 -4.59
N ALA A 234 -4.90 -9.42 -4.73
CA ALA A 234 -6.34 -9.49 -4.42
C ALA A 234 -6.60 -9.89 -2.96
N ASN A 235 -5.64 -10.60 -2.38
CA ASN A 235 -5.71 -11.17 -1.04
C ASN A 235 -4.30 -11.23 -0.44
N ALA A 236 -4.22 -11.22 0.88
CA ALA A 236 -2.97 -11.40 1.61
C ALA A 236 -3.18 -12.17 2.91
N ASP A 237 -2.12 -12.87 3.30
CA ASP A 237 -1.98 -13.44 4.63
C ASP A 237 -0.90 -12.61 5.31
N PHE A 238 -1.25 -12.00 6.45
CA PHE A 238 -0.24 -11.31 7.24
C PHE A 238 0.79 -12.32 7.77
N PRO A 239 2.07 -11.92 7.90
CA PRO A 239 3.11 -12.77 8.48
C PRO A 239 2.75 -13.17 9.91
N GLN A 240 3.39 -14.24 10.40
CA GLN A 240 3.34 -14.60 11.82
C GLN A 240 3.76 -13.39 12.66
N LEU A 241 2.89 -12.99 13.58
CA LEU A 241 3.12 -11.85 14.46
C LEU A 241 4.07 -12.23 15.60
N THR A 242 4.81 -11.24 16.06
CA THR A 242 5.72 -11.36 17.19
C THR A 242 4.90 -11.59 18.47
N PRO A 243 5.12 -12.68 19.22
CA PRO A 243 4.45 -12.90 20.50
C PRO A 243 4.72 -11.76 21.48
N SER A 244 3.71 -11.40 22.27
CA SER A 244 3.91 -10.50 23.42
C SER A 244 4.90 -11.12 24.42
N SER A 245 5.64 -10.28 25.15
CA SER A 245 6.50 -10.73 26.25
C SER A 245 6.10 -10.01 27.54
N THR A 246 6.38 -10.62 28.70
CA THR A 246 6.14 -9.97 30.00
C THR A 246 7.00 -8.71 30.21
N MET A 247 8.01 -8.47 29.36
CA MET A 247 8.87 -7.29 29.37
C MET A 247 8.47 -6.23 28.34
N ALA A 248 7.46 -6.52 27.50
CA ALA A 248 6.89 -5.59 26.54
C ALA A 248 6.00 -4.55 27.24
N ASN A 249 6.63 -3.68 28.03
CA ASN A 249 5.96 -2.56 28.69
C ASN A 249 5.67 -1.44 27.69
N ALA A 250 4.59 -0.69 27.96
CA ALA A 250 4.17 0.45 27.15
C ALA A 250 5.31 1.49 27.05
N ASN A 251 5.59 1.94 25.82
CA ASN A 251 6.74 2.74 25.37
C ASN A 251 7.99 1.92 25.03
N VAL A 252 8.13 1.55 23.76
CA VAL A 252 9.29 0.84 23.22
C VAL A 252 10.00 1.73 22.22
N ALA A 253 11.29 1.97 22.44
CA ALA A 253 12.17 2.41 21.37
C ALA A 253 12.46 1.20 20.47
N ILE A 254 12.27 1.34 19.15
CA ILE A 254 12.55 0.27 18.17
C ILE A 254 14.08 0.04 18.02
N SER A 255 14.90 0.75 18.79
CA SER A 255 16.33 0.50 19.01
C SER A 255 16.59 0.20 20.49
N GLY A 256 17.51 -0.74 20.80
CA GLY A 256 17.90 -1.06 22.19
C GLY A 256 17.81 -2.54 22.55
N ASP A 257 17.33 -2.89 23.74
CA ASP A 257 17.27 -4.28 24.20
C ASP A 257 16.22 -5.09 23.40
N PRO A 258 16.58 -6.22 22.75
CA PRO A 258 15.62 -7.04 22.01
C PRO A 258 14.55 -7.71 22.89
N LEU A 259 14.75 -7.83 24.22
CA LEU A 259 13.78 -8.47 25.12
C LEU A 259 12.56 -7.58 25.44
N ILE A 260 12.75 -6.25 25.44
CA ILE A 260 11.67 -5.27 25.65
C ILE A 260 10.86 -4.99 24.36
N ARG A 261 11.34 -5.48 23.20
CA ARG A 261 10.71 -5.31 21.88
C ARG A 261 9.70 -6.40 21.53
N GLY A 262 9.46 -7.35 22.43
CA GLY A 262 8.46 -8.39 22.28
C GLY A 262 7.07 -7.81 21.96
N GLY A 263 6.33 -8.48 21.09
CA GLY A 263 4.97 -8.09 20.73
C GLY A 263 4.83 -7.14 19.54
N TRP A 264 5.89 -6.46 19.09
CA TRP A 264 5.79 -5.54 17.95
C TRP A 264 6.00 -6.25 16.61
N SER A 265 5.13 -5.97 15.65
CA SER A 265 5.23 -6.45 14.28
C SER A 265 4.99 -5.32 13.29
N MET A 266 5.79 -5.30 12.22
CA MET A 266 5.60 -4.36 11.12
C MET A 266 4.88 -5.05 9.98
N LEU A 267 3.70 -4.54 9.65
CA LEU A 267 2.82 -5.03 8.61
C LEU A 267 2.72 -4.01 7.48
N GLY A 268 2.12 -4.40 6.37
CA GLY A 268 2.00 -3.57 5.19
C GLY A 268 0.63 -3.64 4.57
N ASN A 269 0.11 -2.52 4.06
CA ASN A 269 -1.08 -2.54 3.21
C ASN A 269 -0.75 -3.35 1.94
N PRO A 270 -1.40 -4.49 1.71
CA PRO A 270 -1.08 -5.36 0.58
C PRO A 270 -1.78 -4.94 -0.72
N PHE A 271 -2.59 -3.88 -0.73
CA PHE A 271 -3.50 -3.54 -1.81
C PHE A 271 -3.08 -2.26 -2.56
N THR A 272 -3.56 -2.12 -3.81
CA THR A 272 -3.50 -0.89 -4.61
C THR A 272 -4.57 0.14 -4.21
N SER A 273 -5.27 -0.14 -3.11
CA SER A 273 -6.35 0.65 -2.53
C SER A 273 -6.06 0.87 -1.04
N VAL A 274 -6.82 1.75 -0.40
CA VAL A 274 -6.64 2.08 1.01
C VAL A 274 -7.11 0.90 1.85
N LEU A 275 -6.29 0.43 2.78
CA LEU A 275 -6.67 -0.61 3.74
C LEU A 275 -7.46 0.03 4.89
N ASP A 276 -8.62 -0.52 5.20
CA ASP A 276 -9.41 -0.16 6.37
C ASP A 276 -9.02 -1.07 7.54
N PHE A 277 -8.33 -0.52 8.54
CA PHE A 277 -7.88 -1.29 9.69
C PHE A 277 -9.03 -1.82 10.55
N GLN A 278 -10.17 -1.10 10.61
CA GLN A 278 -11.33 -1.57 11.39
C GLN A 278 -12.01 -2.79 10.78
N SER A 279 -11.76 -3.06 9.50
CA SER A 279 -12.26 -4.27 8.84
C SER A 279 -11.47 -5.54 9.20
N LEU A 280 -10.34 -5.40 9.91
CA LEU A 280 -9.46 -6.52 10.24
C LEU A 280 -10.02 -7.34 11.41
N ASP A 281 -9.99 -8.66 11.25
CA ASP A 281 -10.28 -9.59 12.34
C ASP A 281 -9.01 -9.85 13.16
N LEU A 282 -8.94 -9.19 14.31
CA LEU A 282 -7.79 -9.18 15.22
C LEU A 282 -8.00 -10.16 16.37
N ASN A 283 -7.06 -11.09 16.57
CA ASN A 283 -7.04 -11.97 17.74
C ASN A 283 -5.77 -11.74 18.56
N GLY A 284 -5.93 -11.11 19.72
CA GLY A 284 -4.82 -10.84 20.62
C GLY A 284 -3.81 -9.83 20.08
N VAL A 285 -4.26 -8.95 19.20
CA VAL A 285 -3.57 -7.75 18.72
C VAL A 285 -4.33 -6.55 19.27
N GLU A 286 -3.62 -5.51 19.68
CA GLU A 286 -4.25 -4.28 20.13
C GLU A 286 -4.98 -3.60 18.96
N ASP A 287 -6.14 -3.00 19.25
CA ASP A 287 -6.92 -2.28 18.25
C ASP A 287 -6.36 -0.86 18.03
N ALA A 288 -5.10 -0.87 17.59
CA ALA A 288 -4.30 0.30 17.32
C ALA A 288 -3.23 -0.03 16.28
N PHE A 289 -2.90 0.96 15.47
CA PHE A 289 -1.73 0.90 14.60
C PHE A 289 -0.91 2.18 14.69
N TYR A 290 0.34 2.08 14.27
CA TYR A 290 1.28 3.19 14.31
C TYR A 290 1.99 3.31 12.97
N ILE A 291 1.92 4.47 12.36
CA ILE A 291 2.65 4.81 11.14
C ILE A 291 3.59 5.96 11.47
N PHE A 292 4.83 5.83 11.03
CA PHE A 292 5.77 6.92 11.19
C PHE A 292 5.46 8.04 10.20
N ASP A 293 5.08 9.22 10.72
CA ASP A 293 4.90 10.46 9.96
C ASP A 293 6.07 11.42 10.20
N PRO A 294 6.97 11.60 9.22
CA PRO A 294 8.13 12.46 9.34
C PRO A 294 7.88 13.91 8.98
N SER A 295 6.67 14.22 8.51
CA SER A 295 6.31 15.57 8.13
C SER A 295 5.87 16.38 9.33
N VAL A 296 5.72 15.72 10.48
CA VAL A 296 5.36 16.30 11.77
C VAL A 296 6.60 16.37 12.66
N GLY A 297 6.87 17.56 13.17
CA GLY A 297 8.10 17.83 13.92
C GLY A 297 9.35 17.72 13.04
N ASP A 298 10.50 17.92 13.67
CA ASP A 298 11.77 17.85 12.96
C ASP A 298 12.22 16.37 12.77
N GLU A 299 11.78 15.44 13.64
CA GLU A 299 12.21 14.03 13.66
C GLU A 299 11.18 13.03 13.17
N GLY A 300 10.01 13.52 12.82
CA GLY A 300 8.84 12.68 12.68
C GLY A 300 8.23 12.27 13.99
N GLU A 301 6.92 12.06 13.93
CA GLU A 301 6.12 11.51 15.01
C GLU A 301 5.44 10.24 14.51
N PHE A 302 5.17 9.30 15.41
CA PHE A 302 4.25 8.23 15.05
C PHE A 302 2.83 8.80 15.03
N PHE A 303 2.24 8.85 13.85
CA PHE A 303 0.81 8.86 13.73
C PHE A 303 0.31 7.54 14.32
N SER A 304 -0.54 7.63 15.32
CA SER A 304 -1.21 6.47 15.89
C SER A 304 -2.69 6.58 15.60
N TRP A 305 -3.31 5.45 15.35
CA TRP A 305 -4.75 5.32 15.38
C TRP A 305 -5.11 4.31 16.47
N SER A 306 -6.25 4.52 17.11
CA SER A 306 -6.86 3.56 18.02
C SER A 306 -8.36 3.78 18.04
N GLU A 307 -9.12 2.70 18.24
CA GLU A 307 -10.59 2.77 18.37
C GLU A 307 -11.04 3.70 19.52
N GLY A 308 -10.16 3.93 20.50
CA GLY A 308 -10.37 4.78 21.69
C GLY A 308 -10.49 6.29 21.44
N GLY A 309 -10.80 6.73 20.21
CA GLY A 309 -11.12 8.13 19.90
C GLY A 309 -10.12 8.85 19.00
N ILE A 310 -9.26 8.13 18.27
CA ILE A 310 -8.46 8.72 17.19
C ILE A 310 -9.18 8.47 15.87
N GLU A 311 -9.49 9.54 15.15
CA GLU A 311 -10.22 9.47 13.89
C GLU A 311 -9.28 9.08 12.73
N ASN A 312 -9.79 8.27 11.80
CA ASN A 312 -9.14 7.75 10.58
C ASN A 312 -8.36 6.41 10.71
N PRO A 313 -9.03 5.26 10.51
CA PRO A 313 -8.41 3.93 10.55
C PRO A 313 -7.73 3.52 9.23
N HIS A 314 -7.50 4.48 8.32
CA HIS A 314 -7.13 4.17 6.94
C HIS A 314 -5.63 4.20 6.72
N ILE A 315 -5.14 3.20 5.99
CA ILE A 315 -3.72 3.02 5.69
C ILE A 315 -3.53 3.12 4.17
N ALA A 316 -2.74 4.08 3.71
CA ALA A 316 -2.45 4.31 2.30
C ALA A 316 -1.88 3.06 1.60
N PRO A 317 -2.07 2.88 0.29
CA PRO A 317 -1.38 1.82 -0.44
C PRO A 317 0.13 2.03 -0.42
N LEU A 318 0.89 0.93 -0.50
CA LEU A 318 2.35 0.88 -0.32
C LEU A 318 2.85 1.32 1.07
N GLN A 319 1.97 1.63 2.04
CA GLN A 319 2.33 2.03 3.40
C GLN A 319 2.50 0.82 4.33
N ALA A 320 3.58 0.81 5.09
CA ALA A 320 3.72 -0.07 6.24
C ALA A 320 3.30 0.62 7.55
N PHE A 321 2.90 -0.20 8.52
CA PHE A 321 2.41 0.20 9.83
C PHE A 321 2.84 -0.82 10.89
N TRP A 322 2.92 -0.37 12.14
CA TRP A 322 3.19 -1.22 13.29
C TRP A 322 1.91 -1.62 14.00
N VAL A 323 1.90 -2.83 14.53
CA VAL A 323 0.89 -3.33 15.47
C VAL A 323 1.56 -3.97 16.67
N ARG A 324 0.81 -4.09 17.77
CA ARG A 324 1.29 -4.72 19.00
C ARG A 324 0.42 -5.90 19.38
N SER A 325 1.07 -7.02 19.71
CA SER A 325 0.45 -8.22 20.23
C SER A 325 0.23 -8.11 21.74
N ALA A 326 -0.99 -8.42 22.18
CA ALA A 326 -1.39 -8.48 23.58
C ALA A 326 -1.22 -9.89 24.19
N ILE A 327 -1.03 -10.93 23.36
CA ILE A 327 -0.90 -12.33 23.79
C ILE A 327 0.29 -13.03 23.13
N ASN A 328 0.55 -14.27 23.53
CA ASN A 328 1.66 -15.08 23.02
C ASN A 328 1.38 -15.77 21.67
N ASN A 329 0.11 -15.92 21.29
CA ASN A 329 -0.30 -16.47 19.99
C ASN A 329 -1.24 -15.50 19.23
N PRO A 330 -0.76 -14.29 18.90
CA PRO A 330 -1.53 -13.28 18.20
C PRO A 330 -1.73 -13.66 16.72
N SER A 331 -2.85 -13.24 16.15
CA SER A 331 -3.12 -13.45 14.72
C SER A 331 -4.02 -12.36 14.14
N ILE A 332 -3.87 -12.12 12.83
CA ILE A 332 -4.82 -11.38 12.01
C ILE A 332 -5.28 -12.34 10.91
N SER A 333 -6.58 -12.44 10.69
CA SER A 333 -7.14 -13.30 9.66
C SER A 333 -6.72 -12.86 8.26
N SER A 334 -6.77 -13.78 7.29
CA SER A 334 -6.51 -13.47 5.88
C SER A 334 -7.42 -12.34 5.39
N VAL A 335 -6.85 -11.43 4.60
CA VAL A 335 -7.54 -10.26 4.08
C VAL A 335 -7.75 -10.35 2.58
N ASN A 336 -8.78 -9.68 2.09
CA ASN A 336 -9.02 -9.52 0.65
C ASN A 336 -9.44 -8.08 0.31
N MET A 337 -9.19 -7.67 -0.93
CA MET A 337 -9.39 -6.28 -1.35
C MET A 337 -10.88 -5.87 -1.31
N LYS A 338 -11.80 -6.81 -1.57
CA LYS A 338 -13.23 -6.55 -1.56
C LYS A 338 -13.71 -6.08 -0.19
N ASP A 339 -13.33 -6.83 0.84
CA ASP A 339 -13.86 -6.69 2.20
C ASP A 339 -13.00 -5.77 3.08
N ASN A 340 -11.71 -5.62 2.77
CA ASN A 340 -10.77 -4.89 3.62
C ASN A 340 -10.19 -3.62 3.01
N ALA A 341 -10.37 -3.37 1.71
CA ALA A 341 -9.94 -2.14 1.08
C ALA A 341 -11.13 -1.21 0.80
N ILE A 342 -10.87 0.10 0.71
CA ILE A 342 -11.90 1.13 0.47
C ILE A 342 -11.42 2.21 -0.50
N ILE A 343 -12.37 2.93 -1.09
CA ILE A 343 -12.12 4.22 -1.73
C ILE A 343 -12.64 5.30 -0.77
N PRO A 344 -11.78 5.97 0.02
CA PRO A 344 -12.24 6.99 0.95
C PRO A 344 -12.61 8.27 0.19
N ALA A 345 -13.41 9.13 0.83
CA ALA A 345 -13.71 10.47 0.30
C ALA A 345 -12.48 11.39 0.24
N THR A 346 -11.44 11.08 1.02
CA THR A 346 -10.15 11.75 0.98
C THR A 346 -9.09 10.70 1.24
N ASN A 347 -8.08 10.64 0.37
CA ASN A 347 -6.99 9.70 0.53
C ASN A 347 -6.20 9.98 1.82
N PRO A 348 -5.87 8.95 2.62
CA PRO A 348 -4.92 9.13 3.72
C PRO A 348 -3.56 9.51 3.14
N ASN A 349 -2.77 10.29 3.87
CA ASN A 349 -1.41 10.58 3.44
C ASN A 349 -0.58 9.30 3.44
N PHE A 350 0.20 9.10 2.38
CA PHE A 350 1.35 8.21 2.43
C PHE A 350 2.45 8.90 3.26
N PHE A 351 2.71 8.38 4.44
CA PHE A 351 3.66 8.93 5.39
C PHE A 351 5.09 8.43 5.09
N ARG A 352 6.06 9.36 5.08
CA ARG A 352 7.42 9.14 4.53
C ARG A 352 8.51 8.95 5.62
N ALA A 353 9.80 9.25 5.41
CA ALA A 353 10.68 9.73 6.52
C ALA A 353 11.37 11.08 6.25
N GLY A 354 12.02 11.60 7.29
CA GLY A 354 12.84 12.82 7.39
C GLY A 354 13.87 12.60 8.51
N ASN A 355 14.88 13.48 8.62
CA ASN A 355 16.01 13.34 9.55
C ASN A 355 16.16 14.61 10.42
N SER A 356 15.81 14.60 11.72
CA SER A 356 16.45 15.37 12.83
C SER A 356 15.58 15.58 14.10
N PHE A 357 16.00 15.20 15.31
CA PHE A 357 15.33 15.61 16.54
C PHE A 357 15.52 17.09 16.81
N ASP A 358 14.47 17.76 17.27
CA ASP A 358 14.64 19.08 17.88
C ASP A 358 13.82 19.22 19.16
N ARG A 359 12.60 18.67 19.27
CA ARG A 359 11.77 18.90 20.47
C ARG A 359 10.64 17.88 20.76
N VAL A 360 10.26 17.79 22.03
CA VAL A 360 9.02 17.21 22.55
C VAL A 360 8.05 18.34 22.92
N VAL A 361 6.77 18.25 22.53
CA VAL A 361 5.74 19.21 22.96
C VAL A 361 4.69 18.51 23.82
N LEU A 362 4.64 18.85 25.10
CA LEU A 362 3.58 18.43 26.01
C LEU A 362 2.48 19.49 26.01
N ARG A 363 1.25 19.12 25.71
CA ARG A 363 0.08 20.01 25.79
C ARG A 363 -0.84 19.52 26.90
N SER A 364 -1.28 20.42 27.77
CA SER A 364 -2.28 20.14 28.79
C SER A 364 -3.45 21.11 28.64
N ALA A 365 -4.65 20.63 28.95
CA ALA A 365 -5.85 21.45 29.04
C ALA A 365 -6.60 21.08 30.32
N GLU A 366 -7.19 22.07 30.99
CA GLU A 366 -8.01 21.79 32.15
C GLU A 366 -9.32 21.11 31.72
N VAL A 367 -9.66 19.97 32.35
CA VAL A 367 -10.87 19.21 32.03
C VAL A 367 -12.14 20.03 32.25
N ALA A 368 -12.16 20.86 33.31
CA ALA A 368 -13.31 21.68 33.66
C ALA A 368 -13.48 22.92 32.77
N ASN A 369 -12.40 23.39 32.14
CA ASN A 369 -12.44 24.53 31.22
C ASN A 369 -11.41 24.36 30.10
N PRO A 370 -11.83 23.83 28.93
CA PRO A 370 -10.94 23.59 27.79
C PRO A 370 -10.27 24.85 27.22
N ASN A 371 -10.66 26.05 27.67
CA ASN A 371 -10.00 27.30 27.28
C ASN A 371 -8.70 27.55 28.06
N TYR A 372 -8.50 26.89 29.21
CA TYR A 372 -7.22 26.90 29.90
C TYR A 372 -6.33 25.81 29.34
N LYS A 373 -5.37 26.25 28.54
CA LYS A 373 -4.40 25.40 27.87
C LYS A 373 -3.01 25.83 28.26
N ASP A 374 -2.13 24.86 28.37
CA ASP A 374 -0.71 25.08 28.56
C ASP A 374 0.08 24.17 27.63
N HIS A 375 1.30 24.57 27.32
CA HIS A 375 2.23 23.66 26.67
C HIS A 375 3.65 23.84 27.19
N THR A 376 4.37 22.74 27.26
CA THR A 376 5.80 22.69 27.54
C THR A 376 6.50 22.17 26.30
N VAL A 377 7.52 22.88 25.84
CA VAL A 377 8.40 22.44 24.77
C VAL A 377 9.73 22.05 25.41
N ILE A 378 10.16 20.81 25.20
CA ILE A 378 11.46 20.29 25.64
C ILE A 378 12.29 20.13 24.38
N ALA A 379 13.26 21.02 24.15
CA ALA A 379 14.18 20.88 23.01
C ALA A 379 15.43 20.09 23.43
N LEU A 380 15.96 19.22 22.58
CA LEU A 380 17.23 18.51 22.83
C LEU A 380 18.30 19.05 21.89
N ILE A 381 19.10 19.98 22.39
CA ILE A 381 20.09 20.75 21.62
C ILE A 381 21.48 20.44 22.16
N GLU A 382 22.42 20.06 21.29
CA GLU A 382 23.79 19.78 21.71
C GLU A 382 24.51 21.04 22.22
N ASN A 383 25.31 20.88 23.29
CA ASN A 383 26.10 21.95 23.96
C ASN A 383 25.28 22.98 24.76
N THR A 384 24.02 22.70 25.09
CA THR A 384 23.31 23.42 26.15
C THR A 384 23.78 22.98 27.54
N THR A 385 23.42 23.74 28.55
CA THR A 385 23.82 23.53 29.94
C THR A 385 22.68 22.96 30.78
N ASP A 386 22.98 22.49 32.00
CA ASP A 386 21.95 22.17 32.99
C ASP A 386 21.24 23.44 33.55
N GLY A 387 21.63 24.63 33.07
CA GLY A 387 21.11 25.93 33.50
C GLY A 387 20.20 26.58 32.44
N PHE A 388 19.85 27.84 32.67
CA PHE A 388 19.06 28.62 31.71
C PHE A 388 19.95 29.11 30.55
N ASP A 389 19.70 28.61 29.35
CA ASP A 389 20.40 28.96 28.12
C ASP A 389 19.66 30.08 27.36
N ASN A 390 20.25 31.28 27.39
CA ASN A 390 19.69 32.45 26.72
C ASN A 390 19.66 32.25 25.19
N GLY A 391 18.46 32.13 24.63
CA GLY A 391 18.23 31.83 23.21
C GLY A 391 17.55 30.47 22.97
N TRP A 392 17.56 29.58 23.96
CA TRP A 392 16.96 28.25 23.88
C TRP A 392 15.88 28.03 24.94
N ASP A 393 16.02 28.63 26.11
CA ASP A 393 15.02 28.56 27.18
C ASP A 393 14.07 29.75 27.21
N ALA A 394 12.83 29.47 27.62
CA ALA A 394 11.81 30.47 27.89
C ALA A 394 11.20 30.25 29.27
N ARG A 395 10.99 31.34 30.02
CA ARG A 395 10.27 31.30 31.29
C ARG A 395 8.78 31.32 31.02
N LYS A 396 8.04 30.44 31.68
CA LYS A 396 6.58 30.51 31.69
C LYS A 396 6.14 31.80 32.37
N MET A 397 5.38 32.62 31.66
CA MET A 397 4.71 33.77 32.24
C MET A 397 3.30 33.36 32.65
N MET A 398 2.94 33.65 33.89
CA MET A 398 1.57 33.49 34.34
C MET A 398 0.76 34.72 33.89
N PRO A 399 -0.46 34.56 33.36
CA PRO A 399 -1.34 35.69 33.14
C PRO A 399 -1.60 36.39 34.49
N SER A 400 -1.75 37.72 34.49
CA SER A 400 -2.12 38.47 35.69
C SER A 400 -3.43 37.91 36.23
N GLU A 401 -3.49 37.60 37.52
CA GLU A 401 -4.75 37.29 38.18
C GLU A 401 -5.67 38.50 38.02
N ASN A 402 -6.74 38.36 37.23
CA ASN A 402 -7.90 39.21 37.39
C ASN A 402 -8.51 38.80 38.74
N THR A 403 -8.16 39.56 39.77
CA THR A 403 -8.90 39.55 41.05
C THR A 403 -10.30 40.09 40.85
#